data_AF-A0A916QUX8-F1
#
_entry.id   AF-A0A916QUX8-F1
#
_cell.length_a   1.000
_cell.length_b   1.000
_cell.length_c   1.000
_cell.angle_alpha   90.00
_cell.angle_beta   90.00
_cell.angle_gamma   90.00
#
_symmetry.space_group_name_H-M   'P 1'
#
loop_
_entity.id
_entity.type
_entity.pdbx_description
1 polymer ?
#
loop_
_entity_poly.entity_id
_entity_poly.type
_entity_poly.pdbx_seq_one_letter_code
_entity_poly.pdbx_strand_id
1 'polypeptide(L)'
;MKTAIRNINTQILEDNLQKSWQSLRDFNDACKIKCDLKAGTLLVICEHPANLVIDREKTISELKDIVQKQPLESIEKIGICLNVIGHIHPYAYHSFFTKSRQEESTLTFMPRWVDRDMDYQVKITSEFLDSLDNPFDLKI
;
A
#
# COMPACT_ATOMS: atom_id res chain seq x y z
N MET A 1 8.71 -7.88 26.91
CA MET A 1 7.60 -8.64 26.27
C MET A 1 8.02 -8.98 24.85
N LYS A 2 8.17 -10.26 24.52
CA LYS A 2 8.37 -10.72 23.13
C LYS A 2 6.99 -11.00 22.54
N THR A 3 6.45 -10.08 21.77
CA THR A 3 5.26 -10.33 20.95
C THR A 3 5.64 -11.38 19.92
N ALA A 4 5.15 -12.61 20.11
CA ALA A 4 5.25 -13.66 19.13
C ALA A 4 4.43 -13.22 17.91
N ILE A 5 5.11 -12.68 16.90
CA ILE A 5 4.52 -12.43 15.60
C ILE A 5 4.04 -13.80 15.11
N ARG A 6 2.71 -13.99 15.05
CA ARG A 6 2.12 -15.16 14.42
C ARG A 6 2.73 -15.24 13.03
N ASN A 7 3.42 -16.33 12.74
CA ASN A 7 4.11 -16.53 11.48
C ASN A 7 3.05 -16.61 10.39
N ILE A 8 2.77 -15.48 9.74
CA ILE A 8 1.83 -15.43 8.62
C ILE A 8 2.46 -16.27 7.54
N ASN A 9 1.78 -17.35 7.15
CA ASN A 9 2.25 -18.16 6.04
C ASN A 9 2.03 -17.37 4.75
N THR A 10 3.06 -16.65 4.32
CA THR A 10 3.01 -15.78 3.15
C THR A 10 2.65 -16.55 1.89
N GLN A 11 3.01 -17.84 1.78
CA GLN A 11 2.64 -18.68 0.64
C GLN A 11 1.12 -18.90 0.53
N ILE A 12 0.44 -19.17 1.65
CA ILE A 12 -1.02 -19.33 1.66
C ILE A 12 -1.70 -18.01 1.29
N LEU A 13 -1.13 -16.89 1.76
CA LEU A 13 -1.65 -15.57 1.42
C LEU A 13 -1.44 -15.24 -0.06
N GLU A 14 -0.27 -15.54 -0.61
CA GLU A 14 0.03 -15.41 -2.05
C GLU A 14 -0.99 -16.19 -2.89
N ASP A 15 -1.21 -17.46 -2.58
CA ASP A 15 -2.15 -18.31 -3.32
C ASP A 15 -3.58 -17.76 -3.27
N ASN A 16 -4.02 -17.29 -2.09
CA ASN A 16 -5.36 -16.73 -1.92
C ASN A 16 -5.52 -15.40 -2.66
N LEU A 17 -4.52 -14.53 -2.60
CA LEU A 17 -4.51 -13.26 -3.32
C LEU A 17 -4.42 -13.48 -4.83
N GLN A 18 -3.60 -14.41 -5.30
CA GLN A 18 -3.50 -14.78 -6.71
C GLN A 18 -4.84 -15.28 -7.26
N LYS A 19 -5.52 -16.18 -6.54
CA LYS A 19 -6.86 -16.68 -6.95
C LYS A 19 -7.92 -15.58 -6.97
N SER A 20 -7.90 -14.71 -5.96
CA SER A 20 -8.81 -13.57 -5.89
C SER A 20 -8.56 -12.58 -7.02
N TRP A 21 -7.29 -12.33 -7.36
CA TRP A 21 -6.89 -11.48 -8.47
C TRP A 21 -7.34 -12.05 -9.81
N GLN A 22 -7.09 -13.34 -10.06
CA GLN A 22 -7.55 -14.04 -11.27
C GLN A 22 -9.08 -14.06 -11.40
N SER A 23 -9.81 -14.15 -10.28
CA SER A 23 -11.28 -14.14 -10.31
C SER A 23 -11.87 -12.76 -10.64
N LEU A 24 -11.12 -11.68 -10.37
CA LEU A 24 -11.58 -10.30 -10.59
C LEU A 24 -11.34 -9.82 -12.02
N ARG A 25 -10.36 -10.42 -12.71
CA ARG A 25 -9.97 -10.07 -14.07
C ARG A 25 -10.15 -11.28 -14.98
N ASP A 26 -11.15 -11.23 -15.86
CA ASP A 26 -11.33 -12.23 -16.95
C ASP A 26 -10.10 -12.32 -17.88
N PHE A 27 -9.22 -11.30 -17.84
CA PHE A 27 -7.95 -11.30 -18.55
C PHE A 27 -6.76 -11.49 -17.60
N ASN A 28 -5.96 -12.49 -17.98
CA ASN A 28 -4.51 -12.61 -17.78
C ASN A 28 -3.99 -13.24 -16.48
N ASP A 29 -3.68 -14.54 -16.64
CA ASP A 29 -2.66 -15.32 -15.93
C ASP A 29 -1.23 -14.72 -16.02
N ALA A 30 -1.08 -13.55 -16.64
CA ALA A 30 0.20 -12.89 -16.86
C ALA A 30 0.73 -12.17 -15.61
N CYS A 31 -0.16 -11.79 -14.68
CA CYS A 31 0.24 -11.14 -13.43
C CYS A 31 0.50 -12.17 -12.33
N LYS A 32 1.64 -12.06 -11.66
CA LYS A 32 2.02 -12.88 -10.50
C LYS A 32 2.03 -12.03 -9.25
N ILE A 33 1.28 -12.46 -8.25
CA ILE A 33 1.27 -11.86 -6.92
C ILE A 33 2.32 -12.54 -6.05
N LYS A 34 3.16 -11.75 -5.39
CA LYS A 34 4.11 -12.18 -4.37
C LYS A 34 3.86 -11.41 -3.09
N CYS A 35 4.11 -12.03 -1.95
CA CYS A 35 3.98 -11.43 -0.64
C CYS A 35 5.27 -11.55 0.15
N ASP A 36 5.72 -10.44 0.69
CA ASP A 36 6.91 -10.40 1.54
C ASP A 36 6.58 -9.70 2.85
N LEU A 37 6.97 -10.28 3.98
CA LEU A 37 6.74 -9.69 5.30
C LEU A 37 8.05 -9.11 5.80
N LYS A 38 8.16 -7.78 5.79
CA LYS A 38 9.35 -7.05 6.25
C LYS A 38 9.00 -6.11 7.39
N ALA A 39 9.65 -6.31 8.54
CA ALA A 39 9.56 -5.42 9.70
C ALA A 39 8.11 -5.05 10.10
N GLY A 40 7.18 -6.02 10.07
CA GLY A 40 5.77 -5.79 10.43
C GLY A 40 4.90 -5.18 9.32
N THR A 41 5.49 -4.93 8.14
CA THR A 41 4.78 -4.51 6.93
C THR A 41 4.65 -5.67 5.96
N LEU A 42 3.43 -5.94 5.50
CA LEU A 42 3.19 -6.87 4.40
C LEU A 42 3.33 -6.14 3.07
N LEU A 43 4.27 -6.55 2.24
CA LEU A 43 4.43 -6.08 0.87
C LEU A 43 3.75 -7.05 -0.08
N VAL A 44 2.74 -6.58 -0.81
CA VAL A 44 2.05 -7.29 -1.88
C VAL A 44 2.58 -6.77 -3.20
N ILE A 45 3.31 -7.60 -3.92
CA ILE A 45 3.98 -7.24 -5.17
C ILE A 45 3.22 -7.88 -6.32
N CYS A 46 2.67 -7.06 -7.21
CA CYS A 46 2.07 -7.50 -8.47
C CYS A 46 3.12 -7.36 -9.58
N GLU A 47 3.66 -8.48 -10.04
CA GLU A 47 4.58 -8.56 -11.16
C GLU A 47 3.82 -8.83 -12.46
N HIS A 48 4.09 -8.06 -13.51
CA HIS A 48 3.47 -8.25 -14.81
C HIS A 48 4.49 -8.12 -15.95
N PRO A 49 4.23 -8.70 -17.13
CA PRO A 49 5.12 -8.55 -18.26
C PRO A 49 5.04 -7.12 -18.85
N ALA A 50 6.13 -6.66 -19.45
CA ALA A 50 6.26 -5.30 -19.97
C ALA A 50 5.29 -4.97 -21.12
N ASN A 51 4.77 -5.99 -21.80
CA ASN A 51 3.80 -5.83 -22.88
C ASN A 51 2.36 -5.63 -22.38
N LEU A 52 2.11 -5.79 -21.07
CA LEU A 52 0.81 -5.58 -20.48
C LEU A 52 0.68 -4.14 -19.99
N VAL A 53 -0.26 -3.40 -20.57
CA VAL A 53 -0.62 -2.06 -20.09
C VAL A 53 -1.51 -2.20 -18.86
N ILE A 54 -1.00 -1.77 -17.72
CA ILE A 54 -1.73 -1.77 -16.44
C ILE A 54 -2.13 -0.34 -16.09
N ASP A 55 -3.40 -0.16 -15.75
CA ASP A 55 -3.87 1.05 -15.12
C ASP A 55 -3.48 1.04 -13.64
N ARG A 56 -2.52 1.90 -13.27
CA ARG A 56 -1.88 1.89 -11.95
C ARG A 56 -2.88 2.12 -10.83
N GLU A 57 -3.69 3.16 -10.93
CA GLU A 57 -4.63 3.55 -9.87
C GLU A 57 -5.72 2.50 -9.71
N LYS A 58 -6.29 2.03 -10.82
CA LYS A 58 -7.31 0.99 -10.80
C LYS A 58 -6.76 -0.31 -10.21
N THR A 59 -5.58 -0.75 -10.63
CA THR A 59 -4.98 -1.99 -10.14
C THR A 59 -4.59 -1.92 -8.68
N ILE A 60 -4.07 -0.78 -8.21
CA ILE A 60 -3.79 -0.59 -6.78
C ILE A 60 -5.09 -0.62 -5.97
N SER A 61 -6.16 0.03 -6.44
CA SER A 61 -7.46 0.01 -5.76
C SER A 61 -8.05 -1.39 -5.68
N GLU A 62 -8.00 -2.16 -6.77
CA GLU A 62 -8.50 -3.54 -6.79
C GLU A 62 -7.70 -4.45 -5.87
N LEU A 63 -6.35 -4.34 -5.88
CA LEU A 63 -5.49 -5.10 -4.98
C LEU A 63 -5.76 -4.73 -3.52
N LYS A 64 -5.97 -3.44 -3.22
CA LYS A 64 -6.32 -2.96 -1.89
C LYS A 64 -7.61 -3.63 -1.38
N ASP A 65 -8.66 -3.65 -2.19
CA ASP A 65 -9.93 -4.28 -1.84
C ASP A 65 -9.80 -5.79 -1.58
N ILE A 66 -9.00 -6.49 -2.40
CA ILE A 66 -8.76 -7.92 -2.24
C ILE A 66 -7.97 -8.20 -0.96
N VAL A 67 -6.92 -7.43 -0.70
CA VAL A 67 -6.04 -7.60 0.45
C VAL A 67 -6.77 -7.30 1.74
N GLN A 68 -7.63 -6.28 1.77
CA GLN A 68 -8.44 -5.94 2.94
C GLN A 68 -9.45 -7.03 3.33
N LYS A 69 -9.87 -7.88 2.39
CA LYS A 69 -10.76 -9.03 2.67
C LYS A 69 -10.03 -10.21 3.32
N GLN A 70 -8.70 -10.21 3.37
CA GLN A 70 -7.92 -11.27 3.98
C GLN A 70 -7.82 -11.09 5.50
N PRO A 71 -7.71 -12.18 6.29
CA PRO A 71 -7.54 -12.11 7.73
C PRO A 71 -6.10 -11.67 8.08
N LEU A 72 -5.84 -10.36 8.14
CA LEU A 72 -4.52 -9.77 8.38
C LEU A 72 -4.35 -9.22 9.81
N GLU A 73 -4.89 -9.93 10.81
CA GLU A 73 -5.00 -9.47 12.22
C GLU A 73 -3.66 -9.03 12.86
N SER A 74 -2.54 -9.58 12.39
CA SER A 74 -1.20 -9.35 12.96
C SER A 74 -0.33 -8.38 12.15
N ILE A 75 -0.84 -7.86 11.03
CA ILE A 75 -0.11 -6.94 10.16
C ILE A 75 -0.57 -5.53 10.47
N GLU A 76 0.36 -4.59 10.65
CA GLU A 76 0.01 -3.19 10.96
C GLU A 76 -0.06 -2.33 9.70
N LYS A 77 0.87 -2.54 8.77
CA LYS A 77 0.98 -1.78 7.52
C LYS A 77 1.03 -2.74 6.33
N ILE A 78 0.40 -2.33 5.24
CA ILE A 78 0.41 -3.04 3.97
C ILE A 78 0.97 -2.10 2.91
N GLY A 79 1.92 -2.58 2.12
CA GLY A 79 2.39 -1.92 0.91
C GLY A 79 1.97 -2.72 -0.31
N ILE A 80 1.46 -2.07 -1.34
CA ILE A 80 1.17 -2.64 -2.65
C ILE A 80 2.20 -2.07 -3.62
N CYS A 81 2.91 -2.96 -4.30
CA CYS A 81 3.92 -2.62 -5.29
C CYS A 81 3.49 -3.14 -6.66
N LEU A 82 3.63 -2.31 -7.70
CA LEU A 82 3.54 -2.77 -9.08
C LEU A 82 4.95 -2.87 -9.67
N ASN A 83 5.27 -4.03 -10.24
CA ASN A 83 6.58 -4.28 -10.82
C ASN A 83 6.48 -4.93 -12.21
N VAL A 84 7.42 -4.59 -13.08
CA VAL A 84 7.58 -5.28 -14.36
C VAL A 84 8.51 -6.48 -14.16
N ILE A 85 8.19 -7.62 -14.75
CA ILE A 85 9.04 -8.82 -14.67
C ILE A 85 10.45 -8.48 -15.18
N GLY A 86 11.46 -8.78 -14.37
CA GLY A 86 12.87 -8.49 -14.67
C GLY A 86 13.36 -7.11 -14.20
N HIS A 87 12.47 -6.24 -13.71
CA HIS A 87 12.87 -4.99 -13.08
C HIS A 87 13.21 -5.20 -11.61
N ILE A 88 14.31 -4.55 -11.18
CA ILE A 88 14.83 -4.65 -9.81
C ILE A 88 13.95 -3.85 -8.84
N HIS A 89 13.34 -2.76 -9.30
CA HIS A 89 12.58 -1.81 -8.47
C HIS A 89 11.14 -1.69 -8.99
N PRO A 90 10.14 -1.66 -8.09
CA PRO A 90 8.77 -1.41 -8.48
C PRO A 90 8.64 0.02 -9.05
N TYR A 91 7.75 0.19 -10.03
CA TYR A 91 7.50 1.48 -10.66
C TYR A 91 6.30 2.23 -10.04
N ALA A 92 5.53 1.55 -9.18
CA ALA A 92 4.49 2.17 -8.38
C ALA A 92 4.44 1.51 -7.00
N TYR A 93 4.16 2.32 -5.98
CA TYR A 93 4.03 1.91 -4.60
C TYR A 93 2.89 2.68 -3.93
N HIS A 94 2.04 1.99 -3.19
CA HIS A 94 1.03 2.60 -2.35
C HIS A 94 0.96 1.84 -1.03
N SER A 95 0.81 2.52 0.09
CA SER A 95 0.78 1.86 1.39
C SER A 95 -0.35 2.38 2.27
N PHE A 96 -0.85 1.52 3.14
CA PHE A 96 -1.93 1.86 4.06
C PHE A 96 -1.84 1.02 5.34
N PHE A 97 -2.42 1.54 6.42
CA PHE A 97 -2.49 0.80 7.69
C PHE A 97 -3.75 -0.07 7.73
N THR A 98 -3.64 -1.27 8.32
CA THR A 98 -4.74 -2.23 8.43
C THR A 98 -5.73 -1.84 9.53
N LYS A 99 -5.20 -1.29 10.62
CA LYS A 99 -5.99 -0.68 11.67
C LYS A 99 -6.26 0.75 11.21
N SER A 100 -7.54 1.12 11.16
CA SER A 100 -7.88 2.53 11.30
C SER A 100 -7.29 2.96 12.63
N ARG A 101 -6.13 3.63 12.59
CA ARG A 101 -5.85 4.61 13.61
C ARG A 101 -7.05 5.53 13.51
N GLN A 102 -7.98 5.47 14.46
CA GLN A 102 -8.91 6.57 14.65
C GLN A 102 -8.03 7.80 14.71
N GLU A 103 -8.02 8.57 13.63
CA GLU A 103 -7.38 9.88 13.57
C GLU A 103 -8.24 10.84 14.40
N GLU A 104 -8.40 10.56 15.69
CA GLU A 104 -8.56 11.59 16.70
C GLU A 104 -7.18 12.00 17.19
N SER A 105 -6.30 12.27 16.24
CA SER A 105 -5.08 12.99 16.50
C SER A 105 -5.16 14.22 15.62
N THR A 106 -5.96 15.18 16.08
CA THR A 106 -5.81 16.60 15.79
C THR A 106 -4.40 17.01 16.26
N LEU A 107 -3.38 16.54 15.56
CA LEU A 107 -2.02 17.03 15.72
C LEU A 107 -2.02 18.38 15.05
N THR A 108 -2.39 19.39 15.84
CA THR A 108 -2.18 20.80 15.53
C THR A 108 -0.67 21.01 15.45
N PHE A 109 -0.08 20.67 14.31
CA PHE A 109 1.29 21.03 14.01
C PHE A 109 1.25 22.53 13.72
N MET A 110 1.54 23.35 14.74
CA MET A 110 1.87 24.76 14.53
C MET A 110 3.35 24.82 14.14
N PRO A 111 3.69 24.99 12.85
CA PRO A 111 5.05 25.34 12.50
C PRO A 111 5.39 26.67 13.17
N ARG A 112 6.54 26.73 13.85
CA ARG A 112 7.02 27.87 14.65
C ARG A 112 7.36 29.13 13.84
N TRP A 113 6.86 29.26 12.61
CA TRP A 113 7.24 30.29 11.63
C TRP A 113 6.04 31.05 11.06
N VAL A 114 4.97 31.24 11.83
CA VAL A 114 3.86 32.10 11.39
C VAL A 114 3.62 33.18 12.44
N ASP A 115 4.47 34.20 12.38
CA ASP A 115 4.22 35.51 12.98
C ASP A 115 3.38 36.33 12.00
N ARG A 116 2.09 36.00 11.91
CA ARG A 116 0.96 36.91 11.63
C ARG A 116 -0.32 36.15 11.30
N ASP A 117 -1.40 36.68 11.87
CA ASP A 117 -2.80 36.41 11.59
C ASP A 117 -3.07 35.95 10.15
N MET A 118 -3.44 34.68 10.01
CA MET A 118 -4.15 34.17 8.85
C MET A 118 -5.02 33.00 9.29
N ASP A 119 -6.34 33.24 9.30
CA ASP A 119 -7.44 32.29 9.55
C ASP A 119 -7.59 31.24 8.44
N TYR A 120 -6.48 30.74 7.88
CA TYR A 120 -6.51 29.64 6.92
C TYR A 120 -6.43 28.33 7.68
N GLN A 121 -7.60 27.75 7.96
CA GLN A 121 -7.71 26.33 8.26
C GLN A 121 -7.18 25.54 7.07
N VAL A 122 -5.91 25.13 7.13
CA VAL A 122 -5.35 24.16 6.19
C VAL A 122 -5.97 22.81 6.54
N LYS A 123 -7.03 22.44 5.81
CA LYS A 123 -7.58 21.09 5.83
C LYS A 123 -6.55 20.15 5.21
N ILE A 124 -5.76 19.49 6.05
CA ILE A 124 -4.91 18.39 5.60
C ILE A 124 -5.85 17.24 5.24
N THR A 125 -5.96 16.95 3.95
CA THR A 125 -6.69 15.78 3.45
C THR A 125 -5.75 14.57 3.47
N SER A 126 -6.32 13.38 3.61
CA SER A 126 -5.60 12.10 3.58
C SER A 126 -4.75 11.93 2.32
N GLU A 127 -5.19 12.51 1.20
CA GLU A 127 -4.45 12.54 -0.07
C GLU A 127 -3.09 13.26 0.03
N PHE A 128 -2.96 14.28 0.88
CA PHE A 128 -1.70 15.00 1.09
C PHE A 128 -0.70 14.19 1.91
N LEU A 129 -1.18 13.37 2.84
CA LEU A 129 -0.33 12.48 3.64
C LEU A 129 0.16 11.28 2.82
N ASP A 130 -0.68 10.74 1.93
CA ASP A 130 -0.29 9.68 0.99
C ASP A 130 0.81 10.14 -0.01
N SER A 131 0.84 11.43 -0.35
CA SER A 131 1.89 12.00 -1.22
C SER A 131 3.26 12.15 -0.52
N LEU A 132 3.31 12.18 0.81
CA LEU A 132 4.54 12.34 1.58
C LEU A 132 5.23 11.00 1.88
N ASP A 133 4.52 9.88 1.75
CA ASP A 133 5.04 8.52 1.98
C ASP A 133 5.59 7.88 0.69
N ASN A 134 5.62 8.62 -0.43
CA ASN A 134 6.25 8.19 -1.68
C ASN A 134 7.69 8.76 -1.80
N PRO A 135 8.74 7.99 -1.48
CA PRO A 135 10.13 8.46 -1.55
C PRO A 135 10.63 8.75 -2.97
N PHE A 136 9.80 8.52 -3.99
CA PHE A 136 10.16 8.69 -5.41
C PHE A 136 9.47 9.90 -6.08
N ASP A 137 8.60 10.63 -5.38
CA ASP A 137 7.87 11.78 -5.93
C ASP A 137 8.56 13.14 -5.73
N LEU A 138 9.88 13.13 -5.52
CA LEU A 138 10.68 14.35 -5.60
C LEU A 138 10.80 14.75 -7.08
N LYS A 139 9.87 15.58 -7.54
CA LYS A 139 10.08 16.38 -8.75
C LYS A 139 11.33 17.23 -8.56
N ILE A 140 12.33 16.98 -9.41
CA ILE A 140 13.50 17.85 -9.64
C ILE A 140 13.03 19.11 -10.36
#